data_AF-A0A925FG90-F1
#
_entry.id   AF-A0A925FG90-F1
#
_cell.length_a   1.000
_cell.length_b   1.000
_cell.length_c   1.000
_cell.angle_alpha   90.00
_cell.angle_beta   90.00
_cell.angle_gamma   90.00
#
_symmetry.space_group_name_H-M   'P 1'
#
loop_
_entity.id
_entity.type
_entity.pdbx_description
1 polymer ?
#
loop_
_entity_poly.entity_id
_entity_poly.type
_entity_poly.pdbx_seq_one_letter_code
_entity_poly.pdbx_strand_id
1 'polypeptide(L)' 'SFLRRTPSWLVGLSLDDLAGEVEPVNLPGVGSDRWPCWTRRMTMSLDEMSGSDDVQRALGVERQWIPPR' A
#
# COMPACT_ATOMS: atom_id res chain seq x y z
N SER A 1 9.25 0.65 7.65
CA SER A 1 10.45 0.92 8.50
C SER A 1 11.21 2.18 8.04
N PHE A 2 11.69 2.24 6.79
CA PHE A 2 12.51 3.37 6.28
C PHE A 2 11.73 4.69 6.10
N LEU A 3 10.69 4.71 5.26
CA LEU A 3 9.93 5.94 4.93
C LEU A 3 9.30 6.63 6.15
N ARG A 4 8.95 5.87 7.19
CA ARG A 4 8.37 6.41 8.44
C ARG A 4 9.35 7.24 9.28
N ARG A 5 10.65 7.15 9.01
CA ARG A 5 11.69 7.87 9.76
C ARG A 5 12.15 9.14 9.05
N THR A 6 11.61 9.45 7.88
CA THR A 6 11.96 10.68 7.18
C THR A 6 11.32 11.87 7.89
N PRO A 7 11.86 13.09 7.72
CA PRO A 7 11.24 14.31 8.21
C PRO A 7 10.00 14.74 7.36
N SER A 8 9.48 13.85 6.51
CA SER A 8 8.32 14.13 5.68
C SER A 8 7.08 14.31 6.54
N TRP A 9 6.27 15.32 6.23
CA TRP A 9 5.05 15.61 6.99
C TRP A 9 3.97 14.54 6.81
N LEU A 10 3.95 13.91 5.63
CA LEU A 10 3.03 12.83 5.27
C LEU A 10 3.81 11.69 4.63
N VAL A 11 3.32 10.47 4.86
CA VAL A 11 3.80 9.25 4.22
C VAL A 11 2.60 8.54 3.62
N GLY A 12 2.62 8.35 2.31
CA GLY A 12 1.65 7.50 1.61
C GLY A 12 2.06 6.04 1.68
N LEU A 13 1.08 5.16 1.87
CA LEU A 13 1.24 3.71 1.70
C LEU A 13 0.32 3.26 0.58
N SER A 14 0.84 2.43 -0.32
CA SER A 14 0.00 1.80 -1.35
C SER A 14 -0.77 0.64 -0.73
N LEU A 15 -2.05 0.49 -1.10
CA LEU A 15 -2.81 -0.70 -0.72
C LEU A 15 -2.26 -1.96 -1.39
N ASP A 16 -1.62 -1.82 -2.56
CA ASP A 16 -0.97 -2.93 -3.26
C ASP A 16 0.18 -3.50 -2.42
N ASP A 17 0.95 -2.66 -1.72
CA ASP A 17 2.02 -3.12 -0.81
C ASP A 17 1.44 -3.85 0.43
N LEU A 18 0.27 -3.43 0.89
CA LEU A 18 -0.39 -4.03 2.05
C LEU A 18 -1.04 -5.38 1.71
N ALA A 19 -1.62 -5.49 0.52
CA ALA A 19 -2.24 -6.71 0.02
C ALA A 19 -1.24 -7.67 -0.63
N GLY A 20 0.02 -7.25 -0.84
CA GLY A 20 1.06 -8.06 -1.49
C GLY A 20 0.83 -8.26 -2.99
N GLU A 21 0.20 -7.29 -3.65
CA GLU A 21 -0.04 -7.32 -5.09
C GLU A 21 1.30 -7.30 -5.85
N VAL A 22 1.45 -8.21 -6.81
CA VAL A 22 2.67 -8.33 -7.62
C VAL A 22 2.51 -7.74 -9.02
N GLU A 23 1.27 -7.63 -9.49
CA GLU A 23 0.96 -7.14 -10.84
C GLU A 23 0.68 -5.63 -10.85
N PRO A 24 1.33 -4.85 -11.74
CA PRO A 24 1.15 -3.41 -11.79
C PRO A 24 -0.23 -3.04 -12.31
N VAL A 25 -0.86 -2.05 -11.66
CA VAL A 25 -2.12 -1.46 -12.17
C VAL A 25 -1.91 -0.69 -13.48
N ASN A 26 -0.69 -0.22 -13.76
CA ASN A 26 -0.38 0.54 -14.96
C ASN A 26 1.07 0.33 -15.41
N LEU A 27 1.26 0.19 -16.73
CA LEU A 27 2.56 0.22 -17.39
C LEU A 27 2.64 1.46 -18.30
N PRO A 28 3.39 2.51 -17.91
CA PRO A 28 3.52 3.72 -18.72
C PRO A 28 4.03 3.44 -20.13
N GLY A 29 3.41 4.06 -21.14
CA GLY A 29 3.79 3.90 -22.55
C GLY A 29 3.34 2.59 -23.20
N VAL A 30 2.63 1.73 -22.48
CA VAL A 30 2.07 0.47 -23.02
C VAL A 30 0.61 0.68 -23.40
N GLY A 31 0.27 0.32 -24.63
CA GLY A 31 -1.11 0.35 -25.12
C GLY A 31 -1.98 -0.74 -24.49
N SER A 32 -3.29 -0.52 -24.47
CA SER A 32 -4.28 -1.45 -23.89
C SER A 32 -4.34 -2.81 -24.61
N ASP A 33 -3.84 -2.87 -25.84
CA ASP A 33 -3.67 -4.10 -26.62
C ASP A 33 -2.57 -5.03 -26.06
N ARG A 34 -1.66 -4.49 -25.24
CA ARG A 34 -0.52 -5.22 -24.68
C ARG A 34 -0.60 -5.42 -23.17
N TRP A 35 -1.22 -4.48 -22.46
CA TRP A 35 -1.45 -4.61 -21.02
C TRP A 35 -2.78 -3.96 -20.64
N PRO A 36 -3.61 -4.63 -19.82
CA PRO A 36 -4.88 -4.07 -19.38
C PRO A 36 -4.66 -3.04 -18.23
N CYS A 37 -4.07 -1.90 -18.56
CA CYS A 37 -3.86 -0.81 -17.61
C CYS A 37 -5.20 -0.35 -16.98
N TRP A 38 -5.17 -0.07 -15.69
CA TRP A 38 -6.26 0.51 -14.91
C TRP A 38 -7.48 -0.38 -14.70
N THR A 39 -7.39 -1.68 -15.04
CA THR A 39 -8.52 -2.62 -14.86
C THR A 39 -8.28 -3.64 -13.76
N ARG A 40 -7.04 -3.79 -13.26
CA ARG A 40 -6.72 -4.74 -12.19
C ARG A 40 -7.52 -4.37 -10.93
N ARG A 41 -8.13 -5.39 -10.30
CA ARG A 41 -8.76 -5.29 -8.99
C ARG A 41 -7.83 -5.90 -7.94
N MET A 42 -7.96 -5.41 -6.70
CA MET A 42 -7.29 -6.01 -5.56
C MET A 42 -7.75 -7.46 -5.34
N THR A 43 -6.81 -8.31 -4.94
CA THR A 43 -7.02 -9.72 -4.60
C THR A 43 -7.61 -9.88 -3.20
N MET A 44 -7.26 -8.96 -2.29
CA MET A 44 -7.77 -8.89 -0.92
C MET A 44 -8.95 -7.91 -0.82
N SER A 45 -10.03 -8.33 -0.15
CA SER A 45 -11.16 -7.47 0.19
C SER A 45 -10.83 -6.51 1.36
N LEU A 46 -11.65 -5.48 1.54
CA LEU A 46 -11.48 -4.54 2.66
C LEU A 46 -11.68 -5.22 4.02
N ASP A 47 -12.60 -6.18 4.12
CA ASP A 47 -12.88 -6.90 5.37
C ASP A 47 -11.68 -7.77 5.76
N GLU A 48 -11.12 -8.53 4.80
CA GLU A 48 -9.90 -9.32 5.01
C GLU A 48 -8.71 -8.42 5.40
N MET A 49 -8.57 -7.27 4.73
CA MET A 49 -7.51 -6.31 5.04
C MET A 49 -7.64 -5.75 6.46
N SER A 50 -8.86 -5.47 6.92
CA SER A 50 -9.11 -4.95 8.27
C SER A 50 -8.72 -5.94 9.37
N GLY A 51 -8.91 -7.24 9.11
CA GLY A 51 -8.59 -8.33 10.03
C GLY A 51 -7.18 -8.90 9.88
N SER A 52 -6.36 -8.39 8.96
CA SER A 52 -5.03 -8.93 8.69
C SER A 52 -3.97 -8.39 9.64
N ASP A 53 -3.36 -9.27 10.44
CA ASP A 53 -2.23 -8.94 11.34
C ASP A 53 -1.04 -8.36 10.58
N ASP A 54 -0.80 -8.83 9.36
CA ASP A 54 0.30 -8.34 8.52
C ASP A 54 0.05 -6.90 8.09
N VAL A 55 -1.20 -6.57 7.74
CA VAL A 55 -1.61 -5.20 7.40
C VAL A 55 -1.49 -4.31 8.63
N GLN A 56 -1.98 -4.74 9.80
CA GLN A 56 -1.87 -3.96 11.05
C GLN A 56 -0.40 -3.67 11.41
N ARG A 57 0.47 -4.68 11.26
CA ARG A 57 1.92 -4.51 11.46
C ARG A 57 2.53 -3.52 10.48
N ALA A 58 2.15 -3.59 9.20
CA ALA A 58 2.62 -2.67 8.16
C ALA A 58 2.13 -1.23 8.40
N LEU A 59 0.90 -1.05 8.89
CA LEU A 59 0.32 0.22 9.33
C LEU A 59 0.95 0.73 10.64
N GLY A 60 1.59 -0.14 11.41
CA GLY A 60 2.30 0.21 12.63
C GLY A 60 1.37 0.76 13.72
N VAL A 61 0.12 0.27 13.76
CA VAL A 61 -0.93 0.71 14.70
C VAL A 61 -0.54 0.48 16.17
N GLU A 62 0.39 -0.44 16.42
CA GLU A 62 0.91 -0.74 17.76
C GLU A 62 1.84 0.36 18.30
N ARG A 63 2.24 1.35 17.50
CA ARG A 63 3.16 2.40 17.92
C ARG A 63 2.44 3.72 18.19
N GLN A 64 2.63 4.22 19.41
CA GLN A 64 2.14 5.53 19.84
C GLN A 64 2.80 6.65 19.02
N TRP A 65 1.99 7.58 18.50
CA TRP A 65 2.49 8.81 17.86
C TRP A 65 3.30 9.61 18.88
N ILE A 66 4.58 9.86 18.59
CA ILE A 66 5.45 10.70 19.42
C ILE A 66 5.49 12.09 18.76
N PRO A 67 4.82 13.12 19.33
CA PRO A 67 4.96 14.48 18.83
C PRO A 67 6.42 14.94 18.99
N PRO A 68 6.92 15.82 18.10
CA PRO A 68 8.21 16.46 18.32
C PRO A 68 8.16 17.33 19.59
N ARG A 69 9.27 17.32 20.35
CA ARG A 69 9.53 18.24 21.47
C ARG A 69 9.87 19.64 20.98
#